data_AF-A0A521XYE8-F1
#
_entry.id   AF-A0A521XYE8-F1
#
_cell.length_a   1.000
_cell.length_b   1.000
_cell.length_c   1.000
_cell.angle_alpha   90.00
_cell.angle_beta   90.00
_cell.angle_gamma   90.00
#
_symmetry.space_group_name_H-M   'P 1'
#
loop_
_entity.id
_entity.type
_entity.pdbx_description
1 polymer ?
#
loop_
_entity_poly.entity_id
_entity_poly.type
_entity_poly.pdbx_seq_one_letter_code
_entity_poly.pdbx_strand_id
1 'polypeptide(L)'
;MHSEISDSTDVFGFWIYIMTDCILFGCLFATFLVLNDTSSPGPQLKNYLNLYTVLIETFFLLASNFTFCLAMLNIYQNKLIHVQTWLAITFLLGLSFIVLEVKEFIEFANQGFRWDISGQAS
;
A
#
# COMPACT_ATOMS: atom_id res chain seq x y z
N MET A 1 -14.35 37.18 2.88
CA MET A 1 -13.42 36.90 1.76
C MET A 1 -12.01 36.61 2.30
N HIS A 2 -11.89 35.66 3.24
CA HIS A 2 -10.60 35.22 3.84
C HIS A 2 -10.56 33.71 4.07
N SER A 3 -11.64 32.98 3.74
CA SER A 3 -11.79 31.53 3.97
C SER A 3 -11.48 30.65 2.74
N GLU A 4 -11.56 31.17 1.51
CA GLU A 4 -11.27 30.36 0.30
C GLU A 4 -9.77 30.12 0.06
N ILE A 5 -8.91 31.01 0.55
CA ILE A 5 -7.44 30.88 0.40
C ILE A 5 -6.90 29.82 1.37
N SER A 6 -7.49 29.63 2.55
CA SER A 6 -7.07 28.60 3.50
C SER A 6 -7.37 27.20 2.95
N ASP A 7 -8.60 26.94 2.52
CA ASP A 7 -9.02 25.60 2.06
C ASP A 7 -8.22 25.15 0.81
N SER A 8 -7.94 26.09 -0.10
CA SER A 8 -7.07 25.81 -1.27
C SER A 8 -5.59 25.61 -0.90
N THR A 9 -5.09 26.31 0.13
CA THR A 9 -3.73 26.11 0.65
C THR A 9 -3.59 24.78 1.39
N ASP A 10 -4.62 24.35 2.13
CA ASP A 10 -4.65 23.07 2.85
C ASP A 10 -4.64 21.88 1.87
N VAL A 11 -5.48 21.92 0.83
CA VAL A 11 -5.49 20.91 -0.24
C VAL A 11 -4.16 20.91 -1.02
N PHE A 12 -3.60 22.09 -1.28
CA PHE A 12 -2.31 22.21 -1.95
C PHE A 12 -1.16 21.65 -1.10
N GLY A 13 -1.17 21.91 0.21
CA GLY A 13 -0.21 21.33 1.16
C GLY A 13 -0.32 19.81 1.22
N PHE A 14 -1.53 19.27 1.24
CA PHE A 14 -1.77 17.82 1.14
C PHE A 14 -1.24 17.23 -0.17
N TRP A 15 -1.39 17.94 -1.29
CA TRP A 15 -0.88 17.48 -2.58
C TRP A 15 0.65 17.42 -2.63
N ILE A 16 1.34 18.43 -2.08
CA ILE A 16 2.80 18.42 -1.92
C ILE A 16 3.25 17.26 -1.02
N TYR A 17 2.50 16.99 0.05
CA TYR A 17 2.76 15.86 0.93
C TYR A 17 2.70 14.53 0.18
N ILE A 18 1.64 14.30 -0.62
CA ILE A 18 1.51 13.09 -1.46
C ILE A 18 2.65 12.97 -2.48
N MET A 19 3.10 14.08 -3.08
CA MET A 19 4.26 14.07 -4.00
C MET A 19 5.56 13.68 -3.29
N THR A 20 5.72 14.08 -2.03
CA THR A 20 6.88 13.69 -1.22
C THR A 20 6.89 12.20 -0.92
N ASP A 21 5.73 11.63 -0.57
CA ASP A 21 5.59 10.17 -0.39
C ASP A 21 5.89 9.41 -1.70
N CYS A 22 5.47 9.94 -2.86
CA CYS A 22 5.85 9.39 -4.17
C CYS A 22 7.37 9.37 -4.39
N ILE A 23 8.08 10.44 -4.00
CA ILE A 23 9.56 10.49 -4.09
C ILE A 23 10.18 9.45 -3.15
N LEU A 24 9.64 9.28 -1.93
CA LEU A 24 10.09 8.29 -0.97
C LEU A 24 9.98 6.87 -1.56
N PHE A 25 8.82 6.51 -2.13
CA PHE A 25 8.65 5.23 -2.82
C PHE A 25 9.60 5.09 -4.02
N GLY A 26 9.84 6.18 -4.76
CA GLY A 26 10.82 6.20 -5.86
C GLY A 26 12.25 5.87 -5.40
N CYS A 27 12.68 6.42 -4.26
CA CYS A 27 13.97 6.09 -3.65
C CYS A 27 14.03 4.62 -3.21
N LEU A 28 12.97 4.08 -2.60
CA LEU A 28 12.89 2.66 -2.22
C LEU A 28 13.02 1.75 -3.44
N PHE A 29 12.32 2.06 -4.54
CA PHE A 29 12.47 1.31 -5.80
C PHE A 29 13.87 1.44 -6.40
N ALA A 30 14.50 2.62 -6.35
CA ALA A 30 15.85 2.81 -6.82
C ALA A 30 16.86 1.97 -6.02
N THR A 31 16.74 1.95 -4.69
CA THR A 31 17.56 1.08 -3.82
C THR A 31 17.32 -0.39 -4.12
N PHE A 32 16.06 -0.83 -4.27
CA PHE A 32 15.73 -2.20 -4.65
C PHE A 32 16.35 -2.60 -6.00
N LEU A 33 16.26 -1.75 -7.03
CA LEU A 33 16.85 -2.03 -8.34
C LEU A 33 18.38 -2.11 -8.30
N VAL A 34 19.02 -1.26 -7.50
CA VAL A 34 20.48 -1.25 -7.31
C VAL A 34 20.96 -2.50 -6.55
N LEU A 35 20.19 -2.96 -5.56
CA LEU A 35 20.51 -4.16 -4.77
C LEU A 35 20.11 -5.46 -5.47
N ASN A 36 19.19 -5.42 -6.44
CA ASN A 36 18.75 -6.55 -7.26
C ASN A 36 19.76 -6.95 -8.35
N ASP A 37 21.06 -6.91 -8.02
CA ASP A 37 22.12 -7.38 -8.91
C ASP A 37 22.05 -8.91 -9.04
N THR A 38 21.86 -9.38 -10.27
CA THR A 38 21.64 -10.80 -10.63
C THR A 38 22.91 -11.65 -10.54
N SER A 39 24.03 -11.05 -10.16
CA SER A 39 25.36 -11.67 -10.14
C SER A 39 25.67 -12.44 -8.85
N SER A 40 24.81 -12.36 -7.82
CA SER A 40 25.00 -13.10 -6.55
C SER A 40 24.31 -14.48 -6.60
N PRO A 41 25.00 -15.57 -6.21
CA PRO A 41 24.41 -16.90 -6.09
C PRO A 41 23.55 -16.97 -4.80
N GLY A 42 22.40 -16.30 -4.82
CA GLY A 42 21.39 -16.31 -3.75
C GLY A 42 20.10 -17.01 -4.21
N PRO A 43 19.28 -17.56 -3.29
CA PRO A 43 17.97 -18.10 -3.63
C PRO A 43 17.13 -17.00 -4.29
N GLN A 44 16.64 -17.24 -5.51
CA GLN A 44 15.86 -16.23 -6.22
C GLN A 44 14.59 -15.91 -5.42
N LEU A 45 14.36 -14.63 -5.12
CA LEU A 45 13.14 -14.12 -4.49
C LEU A 45 11.87 -14.64 -5.22
N LYS A 46 11.98 -14.88 -6.52
CA LYS A 46 10.96 -15.47 -7.39
C LYS A 46 10.47 -16.87 -6.97
N ASN A 47 11.30 -17.67 -6.28
CA ASN A 47 10.87 -18.99 -5.81
C ASN A 47 10.02 -18.93 -4.53
N TYR A 48 10.09 -17.82 -3.79
CA TYR A 48 9.42 -17.65 -2.51
C TYR A 48 8.20 -16.72 -2.64
N LEU A 49 8.23 -15.74 -3.54
CA LEU A 49 7.07 -14.91 -3.87
C LEU A 49 6.00 -15.72 -4.60
N ASN A 50 4.91 -16.06 -3.90
CA ASN A 50 3.76 -16.69 -4.52
C ASN A 50 2.92 -15.62 -5.24
N LEU A 51 3.12 -15.50 -6.55
CA LEU A 51 2.41 -14.55 -7.41
C LEU A 51 0.88 -14.64 -7.30
N TYR A 52 0.32 -15.81 -6.94
CA TYR A 52 -1.11 -15.97 -6.73
C TYR A 52 -1.60 -15.25 -5.47
N THR A 53 -0.84 -15.33 -4.37
CA THR A 53 -1.18 -14.61 -3.12
C THR A 53 -1.08 -13.10 -3.33
N VAL A 54 0.01 -12.62 -3.93
CA VAL A 54 0.23 -11.20 -4.24
C VAL A 54 -0.87 -10.64 -5.16
N LEU A 55 -1.38 -11.45 -6.09
CA LEU A 55 -2.49 -11.05 -6.96
C LEU A 55 -3.80 -10.93 -6.19
N ILE A 56 -4.09 -11.86 -5.27
CA ILE A 56 -5.28 -11.79 -4.40
C ILE A 56 -5.20 -10.55 -3.52
N GLU A 57 -4.05 -10.27 -2.94
CA GLU A 57 -3.81 -9.08 -2.12
C GLU A 57 -4.03 -7.78 -2.91
N THR A 58 -3.49 -7.71 -4.14
CA THR A 58 -3.75 -6.60 -5.07
C THR A 58 -5.24 -6.45 -5.37
N PHE A 59 -5.96 -7.57 -5.55
CA PHE A 59 -7.41 -7.54 -5.78
C PHE A 59 -8.19 -6.99 -4.58
N PHE A 60 -7.80 -7.34 -3.34
CA PHE A 60 -8.36 -6.76 -2.12
C PHE A 60 -8.11 -5.25 -2.04
N LEU A 61 -6.90 -4.81 -2.37
CA LEU A 61 -6.51 -3.40 -2.37
C LEU A 61 -7.28 -2.60 -3.44
N LEU A 62 -7.43 -3.19 -4.63
CA LEU A 62 -8.24 -2.63 -5.72
C LEU A 62 -9.72 -2.54 -5.35
N ALA A 63 -10.28 -3.60 -4.75
CA ALA A 63 -11.64 -3.62 -4.25
C ALA A 63 -11.86 -2.58 -3.14
N SER A 64 -10.86 -2.36 -2.28
CA SER A 64 -10.88 -1.31 -1.26
C SER A 64 -10.96 0.09 -1.88
N ASN A 65 -10.13 0.37 -2.90
CA ASN A 65 -10.19 1.62 -3.67
C ASN A 65 -11.54 1.83 -4.34
N PHE A 66 -12.09 0.77 -4.96
CA PHE A 66 -13.42 0.82 -5.57
C PHE A 66 -14.53 1.11 -4.55
N THR A 67 -14.46 0.50 -3.36
CA THR A 67 -15.39 0.75 -2.25
C THR A 67 -15.32 2.20 -1.78
N PHE A 68 -14.13 2.80 -1.73
CA PHE A 68 -13.94 4.22 -1.41
C PHE A 68 -14.56 5.14 -2.47
N CYS A 69 -14.38 4.84 -3.76
CA CYS A 69 -15.04 5.57 -4.85
C CYS A 69 -16.58 5.50 -4.75
N LEU A 70 -17.13 4.33 -4.39
CA LEU A 70 -18.56 4.19 -4.12
C LEU A 70 -19.02 5.00 -2.90
N ALA A 71 -18.21 5.06 -1.84
CA ALA A 71 -18.47 5.92 -0.69
C ALA A 71 -18.54 7.40 -1.11
N MET A 72 -17.60 7.87 -1.94
CA MET A 72 -17.58 9.22 -2.49
C MET A 72 -18.85 9.54 -3.29
N LEU A 73 -19.33 8.59 -4.11
CA LEU A 73 -20.59 8.75 -4.85
C LEU A 73 -21.81 8.94 -3.93
N ASN A 74 -21.82 8.28 -2.77
CA ASN A 74 -22.89 8.38 -1.78
C ASN A 74 -22.84 9.70 -0.97
N ILE A 75 -21.68 10.36 -0.88
CA ILE A 75 -21.55 11.70 -0.28
C ILE A 75 -22.40 12.71 -1.05
N TYR A 76 -22.43 12.62 -2.39
CA TYR A 76 -23.28 13.48 -3.23
C TYR A 76 -24.78 13.28 -2.99
N GLN A 77 -25.20 12.12 -2.46
CA GLN A 77 -26.60 11.85 -2.11
C GLN A 77 -26.97 12.25 -0.66
N ASN A 78 -26.07 12.92 0.08
CA ASN A 78 -26.27 13.34 1.48
C ASN A 78 -26.60 12.19 2.47
N LYS A 79 -26.36 10.93 2.09
CA LYS A 79 -26.65 9.76 2.95
C LYS A 79 -25.44 9.42 3.82
N LEU A 80 -25.21 10.21 4.87
CA LEU A 80 -24.06 10.05 5.77
C LEU A 80 -23.91 8.63 6.36
N ILE A 81 -25.02 7.97 6.71
CA ILE A 81 -25.01 6.59 7.24
C ILE A 81 -24.46 5.59 6.23
N HIS A 82 -24.77 5.76 4.93
CA HIS A 82 -24.27 4.86 3.89
C HIS A 82 -22.77 5.09 3.67
N VAL A 83 -22.32 6.34 3.69
CA VAL A 83 -20.89 6.70 3.56
C VAL A 83 -20.07 6.08 4.70
N GLN A 84 -20.56 6.15 5.94
CA GLN A 84 -19.88 5.57 7.10
C GLN A 84 -19.80 4.04 7.02
N THR A 85 -20.86 3.37 6.56
CA THR A 85 -20.84 1.92 6.34
C THR A 85 -19.84 1.53 5.25
N TRP A 86 -19.79 2.26 4.13
CA TRP A 86 -18.83 1.99 3.06
C TRP A 86 -17.38 2.24 3.50
N LEU A 87 -17.13 3.29 4.29
CA LEU A 87 -15.81 3.53 4.89
C LEU A 87 -15.39 2.42 5.85
N ALA A 88 -16.30 1.91 6.66
CA ALA A 88 -16.01 0.79 7.56
C ALA A 88 -15.66 -0.49 6.78
N ILE A 89 -16.33 -0.74 5.65
CA ILE A 89 -16.02 -1.85 4.74
C ILE A 89 -14.62 -1.65 4.13
N THR A 90 -14.32 -0.47 3.59
CA THR A 90 -12.98 -0.13 3.07
C THR A 90 -11.89 -0.37 4.12
N PHE A 91 -12.11 0.04 5.36
CA PHE A 91 -11.17 -0.17 6.46
C PHE A 91 -10.95 -1.66 6.78
N LEU A 92 -12.03 -2.46 6.80
CA LEU A 92 -11.92 -3.91 7.03
C LEU A 92 -11.21 -4.65 5.89
N LEU A 93 -11.41 -4.24 4.63
CA LEU A 93 -10.67 -4.79 3.50
C LEU A 93 -9.17 -4.45 3.59
N GLY A 94 -8.84 -3.20 3.93
CA GLY A 94 -7.45 -2.80 4.16
C GLY A 94 -6.79 -3.55 5.31
N LEU A 95 -7.50 -3.75 6.42
CA LEU A 95 -7.00 -4.53 7.55
C LEU A 95 -6.79 -6.00 7.19
N SER A 96 -7.70 -6.60 6.41
CA SER A 96 -7.52 -7.97 5.91
C SER A 96 -6.28 -8.11 5.03
N PHE A 97 -6.01 -7.13 4.17
CA PHE A 97 -4.78 -7.10 3.36
C PHE A 97 -3.51 -7.08 4.25
N ILE A 98 -3.46 -6.21 5.26
CA ILE A 98 -2.31 -6.11 6.17
C ILE A 98 -2.06 -7.43 6.92
N VAL A 99 -3.13 -8.09 7.38
CA VAL A 99 -3.00 -9.38 8.11
C VAL A 99 -2.46 -10.48 7.22
N LEU A 100 -2.82 -10.51 5.93
CA LEU A 100 -2.31 -11.49 4.97
C LEU A 100 -0.81 -11.28 4.72
N GLU A 101 -0.42 -10.04 4.42
CA GLU A 101 0.97 -9.62 4.21
C GLU A 101 1.86 -9.98 5.41
N VAL A 102 1.44 -9.63 6.63
CA VAL A 102 2.22 -9.92 7.85
C VAL A 102 2.38 -11.43 8.06
N LYS A 103 1.35 -12.23 7.76
CA LYS A 103 1.44 -13.69 7.87
C LYS A 103 2.43 -14.27 6.85
N GLU A 104 2.41 -13.78 5.62
CA GLU A 104 3.36 -14.21 4.59
C GLU A 104 4.78 -13.79 4.96
N PHE A 105 4.97 -12.58 5.50
CA PHE A 105 6.26 -12.12 6.00
C PHE A 105 6.80 -12.95 7.17
N ILE A 106 5.94 -13.37 8.12
CA ILE A 106 6.33 -14.27 9.22
C ILE A 106 6.74 -15.65 8.68
N GLU A 107 6.02 -16.16 7.69
CA GLU A 107 6.34 -17.42 7.02
C GLU A 107 7.72 -17.31 6.31
N PHE A 108 8.00 -16.20 5.63
CA PHE A 108 9.32 -15.92 5.05
C PHE A 108 10.43 -15.78 6.10
N ALA A 109 10.16 -15.12 7.22
CA ALA A 109 11.11 -14.97 8.31
C ALA A 109 11.45 -16.33 8.97
N ASN A 110 10.45 -17.20 9.14
CA ASN A 110 10.63 -18.56 9.66
C ASN A 110 11.38 -19.49 8.69
N GLN A 111 11.26 -19.25 7.38
CA GLN A 111 11.98 -20.00 6.34
C GLN A 111 13.45 -19.55 6.15
N GLY A 112 13.93 -18.58 6.93
CA GLY A 112 15.35 -18.20 6.99
C GLY A 112 15.72 -16.88 6.30
N PHE A 113 14.77 -16.16 5.73
CA PHE A 113 14.98 -14.78 5.25
C PHE A 113 14.88 -13.80 6.42
N ARG A 114 15.89 -13.81 7.29
CA ARG A 114 16.07 -12.75 8.29
C ARG A 114 16.82 -11.57 7.65
N TRP A 115 16.47 -10.36 8.05
CA TRP A 115 17.16 -9.10 7.76
C TRP A 115 18.67 -9.08 8.06
N ASP A 116 19.22 -10.17 8.62
CA ASP A 116 20.60 -10.37 9.06
C ASP A 116 21.50 -11.16 8.07
N ILE A 117 20.97 -11.78 7.00
CA ILE A 117 21.71 -12.86 6.29
C ILE A 117 22.14 -12.51 4.84
N SER A 118 21.61 -11.47 4.21
CA SER A 118 22.12 -11.03 2.89
C SER A 118 21.77 -9.58 2.57
N GLY A 119 22.67 -8.86 1.89
CA GLY A 119 22.44 -7.48 1.41
C GLY A 119 21.33 -7.34 0.35
N GLN A 120 20.62 -8.42 0.04
CA GLN A 120 19.40 -8.43 -0.78
C GLN A 120 18.12 -8.43 0.06
N ALA A 121 18.22 -8.56 1.39
CA ALA A 121 17.11 -8.58 2.35
C ALA A 121 17.11 -7.37 3.32
N SER A 122 18.06 -6.44 3.17
CA SER A 122 18.11 -5.16 3.89
C SER A 122 17.59 -4.01 3.05
#